data_AF-A0A059LHT9-F1
#
_entry.id   AF-A0A059LHT9-F1
#
_cell.length_a   1.000
_cell.length_b   1.000
_cell.length_c   1.000
_cell.angle_alpha   90.00
_cell.angle_beta   90.00
_cell.angle_gamma   90.00
#
_symmetry.space_group_name_H-M   'P 1'
#
loop_
_entity.id
_entity.type
_entity.pdbx_description
1 polymer ?
#
loop_
_entity_poly.entity_id
_entity_poly.type
_entity_poly.pdbx_seq_one_letter_code
_entity_poly.pdbx_strand_id
1 'polypeptide(L)'
;MRPDTTYAGNVTFNGTGLEFSSDADVIKGAIAMLKEKNPDTKVLVSVGGTLYKNWHALNAEAVAHFVKDFGLDGVVIDYEVVAPTCYVDVDGSMQCYENEEHLPAIEALREALPRPYILANAAMNVGAHGEGDSADAQRPLPHAEHSVMTL
;
A
#
# COMPACT_ATOMS: atom_id res chain seq x y z
N MET A 1 4.34 -0.94 -7.43
CA MET A 1 5.72 -1.25 -7.00
C MET A 1 5.69 -2.59 -6.29
N ARG A 2 6.70 -3.44 -6.47
CA ARG A 2 6.76 -4.71 -5.74
C ARG A 2 7.09 -4.48 -4.25
N PRO A 3 6.53 -5.26 -3.30
CA PRO A 3 6.87 -5.15 -1.88
C PRO A 3 8.36 -5.38 -1.60
N ASP A 4 8.98 -6.30 -2.32
CA ASP A 4 10.39 -6.69 -2.23
C ASP A 4 11.29 -5.86 -3.16
N THR A 5 10.94 -4.59 -3.39
CA THR A 5 11.73 -3.70 -4.23
C THR A 5 13.17 -3.56 -3.70
N THR A 6 14.12 -3.47 -4.63
CA THR A 6 15.55 -3.28 -4.34
C THR A 6 16.02 -1.88 -4.71
N TYR A 7 15.10 -0.91 -4.80
CA TYR A 7 15.43 0.48 -5.09
C TYR A 7 16.41 1.05 -4.06
N ALA A 8 17.57 1.51 -4.53
CA ALA A 8 18.67 2.03 -3.70
C ALA A 8 19.05 3.48 -4.04
N GLY A 9 18.22 4.19 -4.82
CA GLY A 9 18.51 5.54 -5.31
C GLY A 9 19.35 5.60 -6.60
N ASN A 10 19.37 6.75 -7.26
CA ASN A 10 20.28 7.12 -8.36
C ASN A 10 20.42 6.14 -9.55
N VAL A 11 19.41 5.35 -9.90
CA VAL A 11 19.49 4.41 -11.03
C VAL A 11 18.17 4.24 -11.79
N THR A 12 18.29 3.66 -12.99
CA THR A 12 17.21 3.07 -13.79
C THR A 12 16.31 2.16 -12.97
N PHE A 13 15.04 2.02 -13.36
CA PHE A 13 14.09 1.11 -12.72
C PHE A 13 14.35 -0.38 -13.01
N ASN A 14 15.19 -0.68 -14.00
CA ASN A 14 15.44 -2.07 -14.40
C ASN A 14 15.96 -2.92 -13.24
N GLY A 15 15.31 -4.05 -12.97
CA GLY A 15 15.69 -4.97 -11.90
C GLY A 15 15.36 -4.49 -10.48
N THR A 16 14.71 -3.33 -10.30
CA THR A 16 14.42 -2.77 -8.97
C THR A 16 13.06 -3.21 -8.40
N GLY A 17 12.19 -3.81 -9.22
CA GLY A 17 10.78 -4.06 -8.86
C GLY A 17 9.85 -2.86 -9.10
N LEU A 18 10.36 -1.79 -9.71
CA LEU A 18 9.58 -0.70 -10.29
C LEU A 18 9.40 -0.96 -11.79
N GLU A 19 8.16 -0.99 -12.27
CA GLU A 19 7.82 -1.37 -13.64
C GLU A 19 7.34 -0.18 -14.50
N PHE A 20 7.89 1.01 -14.22
CA PHE A 20 7.58 2.17 -15.05
C PHE A 20 8.23 2.07 -16.43
N SER A 21 7.49 2.48 -17.46
CA SER A 21 7.97 2.53 -18.85
C SER A 21 8.77 3.80 -19.19
N SER A 22 8.70 4.82 -18.33
CA SER A 22 9.40 6.10 -18.51
C SER A 22 10.66 6.16 -17.65
N ASP A 23 11.63 6.97 -18.07
CA ASP A 23 12.85 7.20 -17.30
C ASP A 23 12.56 7.86 -15.95
N ALA A 24 13.42 7.59 -14.95
CA ALA A 24 13.29 8.11 -13.60
C ALA A 24 13.16 9.64 -13.56
N ASP A 25 13.98 10.35 -14.33
CA ASP A 25 13.97 11.82 -14.38
C ASP A 25 12.67 12.37 -14.98
N VAL A 26 12.09 11.67 -15.96
CA VAL A 26 10.80 12.05 -16.56
C VAL A 26 9.68 11.94 -15.52
N ILE A 27 9.65 10.85 -14.76
CA ILE A 27 8.63 10.63 -13.72
C ILE A 27 8.79 11.66 -12.61
N LYS A 28 10.02 11.84 -12.10
CA LYS A 28 10.31 12.81 -11.04
C LYS A 28 9.97 14.23 -11.47
N GLY A 29 10.34 14.62 -12.69
CA GLY A 29 9.98 15.91 -13.27
C GLY A 29 8.47 16.10 -13.42
N ALA A 30 7.74 15.08 -13.87
CA ALA A 30 6.29 15.13 -14.01
C ALA A 30 5.58 15.31 -12.66
N ILE A 31 6.02 14.62 -11.61
CA ILE A 31 5.49 14.77 -10.25
C ILE A 31 5.74 16.20 -9.73
N ALA A 32 6.95 16.72 -9.90
CA ALA A 32 7.29 18.07 -9.50
C ALA A 32 6.41 19.11 -10.21
N MET A 33 6.26 19.00 -11.54
CA MET A 33 5.39 19.90 -12.31
C MET A 33 3.92 19.80 -11.91
N LEU A 34 3.42 18.60 -11.59
CA LEU A 34 2.04 18.42 -11.12
C LEU A 34 1.80 19.18 -9.82
N LYS A 35 2.72 19.04 -8.87
CA LYS A 35 2.66 19.70 -7.56
C LYS A 35 2.88 21.21 -7.64
N GLU A 36 3.75 21.68 -8.53
CA GLU A 36 3.92 23.12 -8.79
C GLU A 36 2.61 23.76 -9.28
N LYS A 37 1.90 23.09 -10.19
CA LYS A 37 0.62 23.57 -10.73
C LYS A 37 -0.55 23.38 -9.77
N ASN A 38 -0.48 22.37 -8.90
CA ASN A 38 -1.54 22.01 -7.97
C ASN A 38 -0.93 21.66 -6.61
N PRO A 39 -0.59 22.65 -5.76
CA PRO A 39 0.15 22.44 -4.52
C PRO A 39 -0.53 21.49 -3.52
N ASP A 40 -1.87 21.38 -3.59
CA ASP A 40 -2.66 20.52 -2.72
C ASP A 40 -2.74 19.06 -3.19
N THR A 41 -2.34 18.78 -4.44
CA THR A 41 -2.38 17.42 -5.01
C THR A 41 -1.35 16.53 -4.31
N LYS A 42 -1.84 15.39 -3.81
CA LYS A 42 -1.01 14.34 -3.21
C LYS A 42 -0.75 13.22 -4.21
N VAL A 43 0.50 12.80 -4.29
CA VAL A 43 0.96 11.72 -5.16
C VAL A 43 1.51 10.59 -4.29
N LEU A 44 0.91 9.42 -4.41
CA LEU A 44 1.28 8.22 -3.68
C LEU A 44 1.71 7.13 -4.66
N VAL A 45 2.57 6.22 -4.22
CA VAL A 45 2.91 5.01 -4.99
C VAL A 45 2.18 3.79 -4.40
N SER A 46 1.56 2.97 -5.26
CA SER A 46 1.02 1.67 -4.83
C SER A 46 2.14 0.63 -4.65
N VAL A 47 2.11 -0.08 -3.52
CA VAL A 47 2.98 -1.21 -3.18
C VAL A 47 2.12 -2.47 -3.14
N GLY A 48 2.40 -3.45 -4.00
CA GLY A 48 1.57 -4.65 -4.13
C GLY A 48 0.68 -4.65 -5.38
N GLY A 49 -0.52 -5.20 -5.22
CA GLY A 49 -1.47 -5.53 -6.27
C GLY A 49 -1.61 -7.04 -6.49
N THR A 50 -2.49 -7.45 -7.40
CA THR A 50 -2.81 -8.88 -7.61
C THR A 50 -1.59 -9.73 -7.96
N LEU A 51 -0.58 -9.16 -8.63
CA LEU A 51 0.57 -9.91 -9.15
C LEU A 51 1.80 -9.87 -8.23
N TYR A 52 1.84 -9.03 -7.19
CA TYR A 52 3.01 -8.87 -6.33
C TYR A 52 2.68 -9.31 -4.90
N LYS A 53 3.06 -10.55 -4.57
CA LYS A 53 2.69 -11.23 -3.33
C LYS A 53 3.84 -11.45 -2.34
N ASN A 54 5.04 -10.98 -2.65
CA ASN A 54 6.23 -11.23 -1.84
C ASN A 54 6.31 -10.30 -0.60
N TRP A 55 5.25 -10.27 0.20
CA TRP A 55 5.11 -9.36 1.34
C TRP A 55 5.95 -9.78 2.55
N HIS A 56 6.17 -11.08 2.77
CA HIS A 56 7.16 -11.57 3.75
C HIS A 56 8.59 -11.05 3.51
N ALA A 57 8.92 -10.62 2.30
CA ALA A 57 10.21 -10.01 1.95
C ALA A 57 10.11 -8.49 1.73
N LEU A 58 9.08 -7.84 2.29
CA LEU A 58 8.87 -6.40 2.20
C LEU A 58 10.15 -5.63 2.55
N ASN A 59 10.59 -4.79 1.63
CA ASN A 59 11.72 -3.88 1.83
C ASN A 59 11.20 -2.45 2.06
N ALA A 60 10.73 -2.18 3.28
CA ALA A 60 10.15 -0.88 3.63
C ALA A 60 11.14 0.28 3.49
N GLU A 61 12.44 0.03 3.69
CA GLU A 61 13.49 1.03 3.50
C GLU A 61 13.61 1.45 2.03
N ALA A 62 13.68 0.49 1.10
CA ALA A 62 13.73 0.78 -0.33
C ALA A 62 12.46 1.50 -0.83
N VAL A 63 11.30 1.10 -0.32
CA VAL A 63 10.02 1.80 -0.56
C VAL A 63 10.13 3.26 -0.10
N ALA A 64 10.63 3.50 1.11
CA ALA A 64 10.76 4.84 1.66
C ALA A 64 11.80 5.68 0.91
N HIS A 65 12.90 5.09 0.44
CA HIS A 65 13.86 5.75 -0.43
C HIS A 65 13.20 6.23 -1.72
N PHE A 66 12.42 5.38 -2.38
CA PHE A 66 11.70 5.79 -3.59
C PHE A 66 10.72 6.95 -3.32
N VAL A 67 9.95 6.88 -2.24
CA VAL A 67 9.01 7.95 -1.84
C VAL A 67 9.74 9.28 -1.64
N LYS A 68 10.86 9.27 -0.93
CA LYS A 68 11.66 10.47 -0.64
C LYS A 68 12.33 11.01 -1.91
N ASP A 69 12.94 10.13 -2.70
CA ASP A 69 13.70 10.53 -3.90
C ASP A 69 12.82 11.14 -5.00
N PHE A 70 11.57 10.68 -5.12
CA PHE A 70 10.61 11.19 -6.09
C PHE A 70 9.71 12.29 -5.55
N GLY A 71 9.87 12.68 -4.27
CA GLY A 71 9.06 13.72 -3.63
C GLY A 71 7.59 13.34 -3.54
N LEU A 72 7.28 12.07 -3.28
CA LEU A 72 5.92 11.57 -3.07
C LEU A 72 5.40 11.90 -1.67
N ASP A 73 4.08 11.88 -1.50
CA ASP A 73 3.42 12.16 -0.22
C ASP A 73 3.17 10.91 0.61
N GLY A 74 3.44 9.72 0.06
CA GLY A 74 3.23 8.47 0.79
C GLY A 74 3.03 7.25 -0.12
N VAL A 75 2.43 6.21 0.45
CA VAL A 75 2.18 4.93 -0.22
C VAL A 75 0.75 4.45 -0.05
N VAL A 76 0.29 3.68 -1.03
CA VAL A 76 -0.92 2.86 -0.96
C VAL A 76 -0.46 1.41 -0.76
N ILE A 77 -0.85 0.79 0.36
CA ILE A 77 -0.67 -0.64 0.62
C ILE A 77 -1.75 -1.36 -0.19
N ASP A 78 -1.33 -2.05 -1.24
CA ASP A 78 -2.20 -2.77 -2.17
C ASP A 78 -2.08 -4.27 -1.88
N TYR A 79 -2.40 -4.63 -0.64
CA TYR A 79 -2.33 -6.00 -0.15
C TYR A 79 -3.62 -6.73 -0.53
N GLU A 80 -3.56 -7.53 -1.59
CA GLU A 80 -4.75 -8.20 -2.12
C GLU A 80 -4.70 -9.71 -1.87
N VAL A 81 -5.72 -10.26 -1.22
CA VAL A 81 -5.92 -11.70 -1.03
C VAL A 81 -7.22 -12.11 -1.70
N VAL A 82 -7.16 -13.14 -2.55
CA VAL A 82 -8.31 -13.57 -3.37
C VAL A 82 -9.36 -14.32 -2.53
N ALA A 83 -8.92 -15.01 -1.48
CA ALA A 83 -9.78 -15.78 -0.59
C ALA A 83 -9.25 -15.70 0.86
N PRO A 84 -9.47 -14.58 1.56
CA PRO A 84 -9.01 -14.44 2.93
C PRO A 84 -9.72 -15.44 3.84
N THR A 85 -8.99 -16.00 4.80
CA THR A 85 -9.56 -16.92 5.79
C THR A 85 -9.66 -16.23 7.13
N CYS A 86 -10.86 -15.78 7.47
CA CYS A 86 -11.14 -15.05 8.71
C CYS A 86 -11.97 -15.90 9.70
N TYR A 87 -11.77 -15.64 10.99
CA TYR A 87 -12.37 -16.32 12.12
C TYR A 87 -12.65 -15.33 13.25
N VAL A 88 -13.60 -15.66 14.11
CA VAL A 88 -13.84 -14.92 15.36
C VAL A 88 -12.97 -15.54 16.45
N ASP A 89 -12.11 -14.73 17.07
CA ASP A 89 -11.23 -15.17 18.16
C ASP A 89 -12.01 -15.30 19.49
N VAL A 90 -11.37 -15.85 20.53
CA VAL A 90 -11.97 -16.11 21.84
C VAL A 90 -12.47 -14.85 22.54
N ASP A 91 -11.94 -13.69 22.19
CA ASP A 91 -12.36 -12.37 22.71
C ASP A 91 -13.51 -11.75 21.91
N GLY A 92 -13.96 -12.40 20.83
CA GLY A 92 -15.02 -11.93 19.96
C GLY A 92 -14.54 -11.02 18.82
N SER A 93 -13.24 -10.77 18.68
CA SER A 93 -12.69 -9.97 17.58
C SER A 93 -12.62 -10.76 16.28
N MET A 94 -12.80 -10.08 15.14
CA MET A 94 -12.57 -10.68 13.82
C MET A 94 -11.08 -10.70 13.52
N GLN A 95 -10.54 -11.88 13.28
CA GLN A 95 -9.16 -12.09 12.86
C GLN A 95 -9.12 -12.73 11.48
N CYS A 96 -8.09 -12.42 10.70
CA CYS A 96 -7.80 -13.15 9.46
C CYS A 96 -6.38 -13.71 9.59
N TYR A 97 -6.12 -14.92 9.06
CA TYR A 97 -4.77 -15.48 9.10
C TYR A 97 -3.74 -14.57 8.41
N GLU A 98 -4.19 -13.82 7.42
CA GLU A 98 -3.37 -12.86 6.68
C GLU A 98 -2.98 -11.62 7.50
N ASN A 99 -3.59 -11.41 8.69
CA ASN A 99 -3.16 -10.37 9.63
C ASN A 99 -1.68 -10.56 10.05
N GLU A 100 -1.19 -11.80 10.09
CA GLU A 100 0.21 -12.12 10.41
C GLU A 100 1.21 -11.57 9.38
N GLU A 101 0.78 -11.30 8.15
CA GLU A 101 1.61 -10.70 7.10
C GLU A 101 1.28 -9.22 6.87
N HIS A 102 -0.02 -8.87 6.87
CA HIS A 102 -0.48 -7.52 6.54
C HIS A 102 -0.22 -6.49 7.65
N LEU A 103 -0.43 -6.85 8.93
CA LEU A 103 -0.18 -5.92 10.04
C LEU A 103 1.32 -5.56 10.17
N PRO A 104 2.27 -6.53 10.15
CA PRO A 104 3.69 -6.19 10.14
C PRO A 104 4.10 -5.35 8.93
N ALA A 105 3.49 -5.55 7.77
CA ALA A 105 3.75 -4.72 6.59
C ALA A 105 3.29 -3.26 6.80
N ILE A 106 2.13 -3.05 7.40
CA ILE A 106 1.62 -1.71 7.78
C ILE A 106 2.59 -1.05 8.77
N GLU A 107 3.00 -1.77 9.82
CA GLU A 107 3.91 -1.28 10.86
C GLU A 107 5.27 -0.90 10.27
N ALA A 108 5.88 -1.78 9.46
CA ALA A 108 7.17 -1.52 8.82
C ALA A 108 7.13 -0.32 7.87
N LEU A 109 6.07 -0.18 7.07
CA LEU A 109 5.90 0.99 6.19
C LEU A 109 5.65 2.27 7.00
N ARG A 110 4.90 2.20 8.10
CA ARG A 110 4.68 3.34 8.98
C ARG A 110 5.97 3.78 9.68
N GLU A 111 6.81 2.84 10.09
CA GLU A 111 8.12 3.13 10.69
C GLU A 111 9.06 3.79 9.66
N ALA A 112 9.12 3.26 8.43
CA ALA A 112 9.97 3.81 7.38
C ALA A 112 9.48 5.17 6.83
N LEU A 113 8.16 5.41 6.91
CA LEU A 113 7.45 6.62 6.48
C LEU A 113 6.58 7.17 7.62
N PRO A 114 7.21 7.76 8.67
CA PRO A 114 6.49 8.36 9.77
C PRO A 114 5.67 9.57 9.28
N ARG A 115 4.69 10.02 10.07
CA ARG A 115 3.93 11.24 9.74
C ARG A 115 4.91 12.40 9.44
N PRO A 116 4.67 13.19 8.38
CA PRO A 116 3.38 13.41 7.71
C PRO A 116 3.09 12.51 6.50
N TYR A 117 3.92 11.51 6.17
CA TYR A 117 3.65 10.66 5.01
C TYR A 117 2.32 9.90 5.14
N ILE A 118 1.57 9.88 4.04
CA ILE A 118 0.28 9.20 3.93
C ILE A 118 0.55 7.69 3.80
N LEU A 119 -0.15 6.92 4.64
CA LEU A 119 -0.24 5.47 4.48
C LEU A 119 -1.72 5.19 4.21
N ALA A 120 -2.03 4.85 2.98
CA ALA A 120 -3.36 4.43 2.57
C ALA A 120 -3.40 2.91 2.38
N ASN A 121 -4.57 2.30 2.50
CA ASN A 121 -4.76 0.87 2.27
C ASN A 121 -5.78 0.69 1.13
N ALA A 122 -5.35 0.10 0.02
CA ALA A 122 -6.26 -0.36 -1.02
C ALA A 122 -6.72 -1.76 -0.63
N ALA A 123 -7.85 -1.82 0.07
CA ALA A 123 -8.39 -3.07 0.52
C ALA A 123 -9.29 -3.67 -0.56
N MET A 124 -8.91 -4.84 -1.07
CA MET A 124 -9.79 -5.67 -1.89
C MET A 124 -10.77 -6.43 -0.99
N ASN A 125 -12.01 -6.63 -1.46
CA ASN A 125 -13.02 -7.41 -0.76
C ASN A 125 -13.29 -6.92 0.67
N VAL A 126 -13.19 -5.62 0.94
CA VAL A 126 -13.82 -5.04 2.13
C VAL A 126 -15.33 -5.12 1.96
N GLY A 127 -15.89 -6.28 2.28
CA GLY A 127 -17.07 -6.22 3.09
C GLY A 127 -16.70 -5.44 4.33
N ALA A 128 -17.19 -4.22 4.49
CA ALA A 128 -17.32 -3.62 5.80
C ALA A 128 -18.31 -4.48 6.61
N HIS A 129 -17.93 -5.72 6.88
CA HIS A 129 -18.74 -6.84 7.33
C HIS A 129 -17.89 -7.59 8.33
N GLY A 130 -18.34 -7.68 9.57
CA GLY A 130 -17.67 -8.56 10.53
C GLY A 130 -17.71 -8.11 11.98
N GLU A 131 -17.97 -6.83 12.28
CA GLU A 131 -18.03 -6.36 13.67
C GLU A 131 -19.14 -5.34 13.90
N GLY A 132 -19.69 -5.34 15.12
CA GLY A 132 -20.76 -4.43 15.54
C GLY A 132 -22.01 -4.52 14.66
N ASP A 133 -22.58 -3.36 14.32
CA ASP A 133 -23.79 -3.24 13.51
C ASP A 133 -23.64 -3.79 12.08
N SER A 134 -22.41 -4.07 11.66
CA SER A 134 -22.08 -4.58 10.33
C SER A 134 -21.83 -6.08 10.30
N ALA A 135 -22.05 -6.81 11.40
CA ALA A 135 -21.82 -8.26 11.48
C ALA A 135 -22.61 -9.07 10.42
N ASP A 136 -23.80 -8.61 10.04
CA ASP A 136 -24.71 -9.29 9.10
C ASP A 136 -24.73 -8.67 7.68
N ALA A 137 -23.90 -7.66 7.42
CA ALA A 137 -23.96 -6.99 6.14
C ALA A 137 -23.47 -7.94 5.02
N GLN A 138 -24.30 -8.10 3.98
CA GLN A 138 -24.06 -9.05 2.89
C GLN A 138 -23.12 -8.46 1.85
N ARG A 139 -22.20 -9.30 1.35
CA ARG A 139 -21.22 -8.99 0.30
C ARG A 139 -21.89 -8.30 -0.90
N PRO A 140 -21.62 -7.01 -1.18
CA PRO A 140 -21.84 -6.48 -2.51
C PRO A 140 -20.82 -7.13 -3.46
N LEU A 141 -21.17 -7.15 -4.74
CA LEU A 141 -20.42 -7.73 -5.86
C LEU A 141 -18.92 -7.31 -5.92
N PRO A 142 -18.06 -8.00 -6.71
CA PRO A 142 -16.61 -8.09 -6.48
C PRO A 142 -15.82 -6.85 -6.93
N HIS A 143 -16.13 -5.67 -6.43
CA HIS A 143 -15.42 -4.43 -6.75
C HIS A 143 -14.75 -3.84 -5.51
N ALA A 144 -13.50 -3.41 -5.69
CA ALA A 144 -12.67 -2.80 -4.66
C ALA A 144 -13.27 -1.45 -4.21
N GLU A 145 -13.44 -1.26 -2.91
CA GLU A 145 -13.76 0.03 -2.31
C GLU A 145 -12.56 0.51 -1.48
N HIS A 146 -12.16 1.77 -1.68
CA HIS A 146 -11.00 2.35 -1.01
C HIS A 146 -11.39 2.79 0.41
N SER A 147 -10.73 2.24 1.43
CA SER A 147 -10.88 2.67 2.83
C SER A 147 -9.62 3.39 3.30
N VAL A 148 -9.78 4.62 3.81
CA VAL A 148 -8.67 5.36 4.45
C VAL A 148 -8.61 4.99 5.91
N MET A 149 -7.61 4.19 6.30
CA MET A 149 -7.39 3.80 7.68
C MET A 149 -6.62 4.90 8.42
N THR A 150 -7.21 5.44 9.49
CA THR A 150 -6.56 6.43 10.35
C THR A 150 -6.11 5.72 11.62
N LEU A 151 -4.82 5.38 11.71
CA LEU A 151 -4.15 4.92 12.94
C LEU A 151 -3.42 6.09 13.61
#